data_AF-A0A1I2KTQ6-F1
#
_entry.id   AF-A0A1I2KTQ6-F1
#
_cell.length_a   1.000
_cell.length_b   1.000
_cell.length_c   1.000
_cell.angle_alpha   90.00
_cell.angle_beta   90.00
_cell.angle_gamma   90.00
#
_symmetry.space_group_name_H-M   'P 1'
#
loop_
_entity.id
_entity.type
_entity.pdbx_description
1 polymer ?
#
loop_
_entity_poly.entity_id
_entity_poly.type
_entity_poly.pdbx_seq_one_letter_code
_entity_poly.pdbx_strand_id
1 'polypeptide(L)'
;MNNLKILLALLVLGIYSCSPKQTITIEFEELNGLLVDADVLYKGVEIGNVDKVEIAPNGKLLVDIGISKEITLPEKIEFVLFSQNIFGLKAIGINENPDIEPIVLTEIQQGIIQDSSIVNTFMTIGKDLLEITEGDLIKKDSLLKELKKIEERIEKLEKNK
;
A
#
# COMPACT_ATOMS: atom_id res chain seq x y z
N MET A 1 10.38 39.53 30.86
CA MET A 1 10.83 39.72 29.46
C MET A 1 11.65 38.54 28.91
N ASN A 2 12.12 37.59 29.75
CA ASN A 2 12.97 36.48 29.30
C ASN A 2 12.18 35.28 28.76
N ASN A 3 10.99 34.99 29.29
CA ASN A 3 10.19 33.83 28.89
C ASN A 3 9.65 33.92 27.45
N LEU A 4 9.35 35.13 26.97
CA LEU A 4 8.91 35.37 25.59
C LEU A 4 10.05 35.17 24.57
N LYS A 5 11.29 35.53 24.94
CA LYS A 5 12.47 35.32 24.10
C LYS A 5 12.84 33.84 23.97
N ILE A 6 12.67 33.08 25.05
CA ILE A 6 12.89 31.63 25.07
C ILE A 6 11.83 30.92 24.20
N LEU A 7 10.56 31.34 24.29
CA LEU A 7 9.48 30.81 23.45
C LEU A 7 9.72 31.09 21.96
N LEU A 8 10.15 32.31 21.61
CA LEU A 8 10.53 32.64 20.22
C LEU A 8 11.75 31.85 19.74
N ALA A 9 12.77 31.64 20.58
CA ALA A 9 13.96 30.89 20.20
C ALA A 9 13.65 29.41 19.89
N LEU A 10 12.76 28.79 20.66
CA LEU A 10 12.29 27.41 20.40
C LEU A 10 11.45 27.32 19.11
N LEU A 11 10.60 28.31 18.85
CA LEU A 11 9.78 28.35 17.64
C LEU A 11 10.62 28.55 16.37
N VAL A 12 11.72 29.32 16.47
CA VAL A 12 12.68 29.51 15.38
C VAL A 12 13.52 28.26 15.13
N LEU A 13 13.93 27.52 16.17
CA LEU A 13 14.66 26.24 16.01
C LEU A 13 13.81 25.15 15.34
N GLY A 14 12.50 25.11 15.60
CA GLY A 14 11.60 24.09 15.05
C GLY A 14 11.34 24.21 13.54
N ILE A 15 11.55 25.38 12.93
CA ILE A 15 11.29 25.64 11.50
C ILE A 15 12.54 25.53 10.61
N TYR A 16 13.73 25.35 11.18
CA TYR A 16 14.98 25.18 10.39
C TYR A 16 15.28 23.74 9.97
N SER A 17 14.41 22.77 10.29
CA SER A 17 14.68 21.34 9.99
C SER A 17 14.44 20.94 8.52
N CYS A 18 14.31 21.91 7.60
CA CYS A 18 14.22 21.61 6.18
C CYS A 18 15.62 21.27 5.65
N SER A 19 16.00 19.99 5.73
CA SER A 19 17.18 19.47 5.06
C SER A 19 16.99 19.55 3.54
N PRO A 20 18.05 19.87 2.78
CA PRO A 20 17.93 20.01 1.34
C PRO A 20 17.56 18.66 0.72
N LYS A 21 16.44 18.62 0.01
CA LYS A 21 15.97 17.45 -0.76
C LYS A 21 16.32 17.58 -2.24
N GLN A 22 16.60 16.45 -2.88
CA GLN A 22 16.58 16.31 -4.33
C GLN A 22 15.23 15.74 -4.74
N THR A 23 14.63 16.31 -5.78
CA THR A 23 13.36 15.84 -6.33
C THR A 23 13.62 14.98 -7.55
N ILE A 24 12.96 13.83 -7.61
CA ILE A 24 12.96 12.93 -8.77
C ILE A 24 11.52 12.71 -9.18
N THR A 25 11.21 12.86 -10.46
CA THR A 25 9.89 12.60 -11.01
C THR A 25 9.84 11.19 -11.60
N ILE A 26 8.85 10.41 -11.18
CA ILE A 26 8.64 9.03 -11.62
C ILE A 26 7.27 8.93 -12.27
N GLU A 27 7.22 8.28 -13.43
CA GLU A 27 6.00 7.96 -14.13
C GLU A 27 5.56 6.52 -13.82
N PHE A 28 4.29 6.35 -13.44
CA PHE A 28 3.66 5.06 -13.24
C PHE A 28 2.39 4.94 -14.10
N GLU A 29 2.05 3.70 -14.46
CA GLU A 29 0.79 3.38 -15.13
C GLU A 29 -0.39 3.45 -14.16
N GLU A 30 -0.19 2.96 -12.92
CA GLU A 30 -1.18 2.96 -11.85
C GLU A 30 -0.50 3.22 -10.50
N LEU A 31 -1.21 3.90 -9.59
CA LEU A 31 -0.68 4.22 -8.24
C LEU A 31 -1.42 3.54 -7.09
N ASN A 32 -2.64 3.05 -7.32
CA ASN A 32 -3.57 2.41 -6.37
C ASN A 32 -3.07 2.28 -4.93
N GLY A 33 -3.33 3.28 -4.08
CA GLY A 33 -2.96 3.24 -2.66
C GLY A 33 -1.64 3.93 -2.30
N LEU A 34 -0.96 4.55 -3.25
CA LEU A 34 0.11 5.52 -2.97
C LEU A 34 -0.49 6.85 -2.54
N LEU A 35 0.02 7.41 -1.44
CA LEU A 35 -0.41 8.71 -0.90
C LEU A 35 0.74 9.72 -0.95
N VAL A 36 0.38 11.00 -0.88
CA VAL A 36 1.36 12.05 -0.52
C VAL A 36 1.89 11.75 0.88
N ASP A 37 3.17 12.05 1.11
CA ASP A 37 3.95 11.68 2.29
C ASP A 37 4.22 10.17 2.47
N ALA A 38 3.87 9.32 1.49
CA ALA A 38 4.25 7.91 1.54
C ALA A 38 5.78 7.72 1.48
N ASP A 39 6.27 6.68 2.16
CA ASP A 39 7.71 6.46 2.33
C ASP A 39 8.40 6.11 1.01
N VAL A 40 9.61 6.66 0.85
CA VAL A 40 10.57 6.26 -0.18
C VAL A 40 11.70 5.50 0.48
N LEU A 41 11.85 4.24 0.10
CA LEU A 41 12.69 3.27 0.79
C LEU A 41 13.83 2.81 -0.12
N TYR A 42 15.05 2.86 0.38
CA TYR A 42 16.21 2.24 -0.25
C TYR A 42 16.76 1.15 0.67
N LYS A 43 16.78 -0.10 0.17
CA LYS A 43 17.15 -1.29 0.97
C LYS A 43 16.37 -1.39 2.30
N GLY A 44 15.10 -0.97 2.29
CA GLY A 44 14.22 -0.99 3.46
C GLY A 44 14.43 0.14 4.47
N VAL A 45 15.30 1.11 4.17
CA VAL A 45 15.51 2.32 4.99
C VAL A 45 14.80 3.50 4.35
N GLU A 46 14.05 4.26 5.15
CA GLU A 46 13.41 5.50 4.71
C GLU A 46 14.46 6.56 4.40
N ILE A 47 14.44 7.07 3.17
CA ILE A 47 15.38 8.08 2.68
C ILE A 47 14.67 9.34 2.14
N GLY A 48 13.34 9.32 2.13
CA GLY A 48 12.52 10.35 1.55
C GLY A 48 11.03 10.00 1.62
N ASN A 49 10.25 10.86 0.99
CA ASN A 49 8.80 10.74 0.94
C ASN A 49 8.28 11.15 -0.45
N VAL A 50 7.05 10.76 -0.76
CA VAL A 50 6.30 11.29 -1.90
C VAL A 50 5.91 12.73 -1.59
N ASP A 51 6.37 13.68 -2.41
CA ASP A 51 6.03 15.09 -2.26
C ASP A 51 4.74 15.44 -3.02
N LYS A 52 4.50 14.79 -4.17
CA LYS A 52 3.39 15.14 -5.07
C LYS A 52 2.95 14.00 -5.96
N VAL A 53 1.66 13.99 -6.30
CA VAL A 53 1.08 13.11 -7.31
C VAL A 53 0.25 13.95 -8.28
N GLU A 54 0.48 13.80 -9.58
CA GLU A 54 -0.24 14.48 -10.64
C GLU A 54 -0.64 13.54 -11.77
N ILE A 55 -1.73 13.89 -12.44
CA ILE A 55 -2.16 13.21 -13.67
C ILE A 55 -1.70 14.09 -14.84
N ALA A 56 -0.77 13.58 -15.64
CA ALA A 56 -0.32 14.26 -16.85
C ALA A 56 -1.43 14.30 -17.90
N PRO A 57 -1.40 15.24 -18.87
CA PRO A 57 -2.44 15.37 -19.90
C PRO A 57 -2.64 14.12 -20.77
N ASN A 58 -1.64 13.26 -20.87
CA ASN A 58 -1.70 11.98 -21.57
C ASN A 58 -2.32 10.85 -20.73
N GLY A 59 -2.81 11.14 -19.52
CA GLY A 59 -3.41 10.18 -18.59
C GLY A 59 -2.41 9.42 -17.72
N LYS A 60 -1.10 9.63 -17.89
CA LYS A 60 -0.07 8.98 -17.07
C LYS A 60 0.05 9.64 -15.70
N LEU A 61 0.50 8.88 -14.70
CA LEU A 61 0.62 9.35 -13.33
C LEU A 61 2.06 9.74 -13.04
N LEU A 62 2.28 11.01 -12.72
CA LEU A 62 3.59 11.55 -12.35
C LEU A 62 3.66 11.69 -10.83
N VAL A 63 4.74 11.19 -10.25
CA VAL A 63 5.00 11.22 -8.82
C VAL A 63 6.33 11.92 -8.59
N ASP A 64 6.30 13.02 -7.84
CA ASP A 64 7.52 13.67 -7.38
C ASP A 64 7.87 13.10 -6.01
N ILE A 65 9.08 12.55 -5.90
CA ILE A 65 9.64 12.09 -4.63
C ILE A 65 10.76 13.02 -4.17
N GLY A 66 10.79 13.30 -2.88
CA GLY A 66 11.83 14.10 -2.23
C GLY A 66 12.77 13.19 -1.46
N ILE A 67 14.03 13.10 -1.90
CA ILE A 67 15.08 12.32 -1.23
C ILE A 67 16.08 13.26 -0.56
N SER A 68 16.58 12.92 0.62
CA SER A 68 17.65 13.70 1.27
C SER A 68 18.90 13.77 0.37
N LYS A 69 19.45 14.97 0.15
CA LYS A 69 20.71 15.15 -0.63
C LYS A 69 21.95 14.53 0.03
N GLU A 70 21.84 14.12 1.28
CA GLU A 70 22.91 13.42 2.01
C GLU A 70 23.02 11.95 1.57
N ILE A 71 22.01 11.43 0.86
CA ILE A 71 21.97 10.06 0.35
C ILE A 71 22.47 10.03 -1.10
N THR A 72 23.53 9.25 -1.33
CA THR A 72 24.01 8.95 -2.69
C THR A 72 23.35 7.68 -3.19
N LEU A 73 22.53 7.80 -4.23
CA LEU A 73 21.94 6.64 -4.91
C LEU A 73 22.94 6.06 -5.94
N PRO A 74 22.94 4.74 -6.15
CA PRO A 74 23.65 4.13 -7.28
C PRO A 74 23.11 4.64 -8.61
N GLU A 75 23.96 4.61 -9.63
CA GLU A 75 23.57 5.06 -10.98
C GLU A 75 22.57 4.10 -11.65
N LYS A 76 22.59 2.81 -11.27
CA LYS A 76 21.77 1.77 -11.89
C LYS A 76 20.70 1.27 -10.92
N ILE A 77 19.56 1.95 -10.92
CA ILE A 77 18.45 1.68 -10.02
C ILE A 77 17.10 1.69 -10.74
N GLU A 78 16.14 0.95 -10.19
CA GLU A 78 14.74 0.97 -10.60
C GLU A 78 13.85 1.43 -9.45
N PHE A 79 12.76 2.12 -9.81
CA PHE A 79 11.74 2.56 -8.86
C PHE A 79 10.59 1.56 -8.87
N VAL A 80 10.25 1.04 -7.70
CA VAL A 80 9.27 -0.02 -7.54
C VAL A 80 8.15 0.46 -6.63
N LEU A 81 6.92 0.43 -7.12
CA LEU A 81 5.74 0.67 -6.33
C LEU A 81 5.28 -0.65 -5.70
N PHE A 82 5.28 -0.73 -4.37
CA PHE A 82 4.94 -1.97 -3.66
C PHE A 82 4.02 -1.72 -2.47
N SER A 83 3.28 -2.75 -2.06
CA SER A 83 2.38 -2.66 -0.91
C SER A 83 3.15 -2.74 0.41
N GLN A 84 3.07 -1.68 1.23
CA GLN A 84 3.75 -1.62 2.53
C GLN A 84 2.99 -2.38 3.62
N ASN A 85 1.69 -2.61 3.43
CA ASN A 85 0.84 -3.30 4.40
C ASN A 85 -0.34 -4.02 3.74
N ILE A 86 -1.09 -4.75 4.57
CA ILE A 86 -2.27 -5.52 4.16
C ILE A 86 -3.50 -4.66 3.81
N PHE A 87 -3.46 -3.36 4.10
CA PHE A 87 -4.54 -2.43 3.79
C PHE A 87 -4.41 -1.81 2.40
N GLY A 88 -3.39 -2.21 1.64
CA GLY A 88 -3.17 -1.74 0.28
C GLY A 88 -2.51 -0.35 0.21
N LEU A 89 -1.98 0.16 1.32
CA LEU A 89 -1.11 1.34 1.23
C LEU A 89 0.18 0.96 0.52
N LYS A 90 0.65 1.84 -0.36
CA LYS A 90 1.85 1.63 -1.14
C LYS A 90 2.96 2.59 -0.74
N ALA A 91 4.18 2.12 -0.93
CA ALA A 91 5.41 2.88 -0.79
C ALA A 91 6.23 2.75 -2.08
N ILE A 92 7.23 3.62 -2.24
CA ILE A 92 8.18 3.55 -3.35
C ILE A 92 9.48 2.94 -2.85
N GLY A 93 9.88 1.83 -3.44
CA GLY A 93 11.16 1.18 -3.25
C GLY A 93 12.15 1.60 -4.32
N ILE A 94 13.41 1.70 -3.94
CA ILE A 94 14.52 1.87 -4.87
C ILE A 94 15.40 0.62 -4.77
N ASN A 95 15.53 -0.07 -5.89
CA ASN A 95 16.32 -1.29 -5.99
C ASN A 95 17.48 -1.10 -6.95
N GLU A 96 18.64 -1.68 -6.63
CA GLU A 96 19.74 -1.79 -7.59
C GLU A 96 19.35 -2.76 -8.70
N ASN A 97 19.54 -2.33 -9.95
CA ASN A 97 19.32 -3.18 -11.12
C ASN A 97 20.52 -3.01 -12.07
N PRO A 98 21.54 -3.89 -12.01
CA PRO A 98 22.77 -3.73 -12.79
C PRO A 98 22.56 -3.90 -14.30
N ASP A 99 21.43 -4.50 -14.71
CA ASP A 99 21.12 -4.88 -16.09
C ASP A 99 20.47 -3.74 -16.90
N ILE A 100 20.18 -2.60 -16.26
CA ILE A 100 19.69 -1.39 -16.92
C ILE A 100 20.80 -0.38 -17.16
N GLU A 101 20.50 0.59 -18.02
CA GLU A 101 21.34 1.76 -18.23
C GLU A 101 21.33 2.67 -16.98
N PRO A 102 22.43 3.41 -16.72
CA PRO A 102 22.47 4.44 -15.69
C PRO A 102 21.32 5.44 -15.83
N ILE A 103 20.65 5.72 -14.71
CA ILE A 103 19.57 6.68 -14.68
C ILE A 103 20.10 8.12 -14.66
N VAL A 104 19.34 9.03 -15.25
CA VAL A 104 19.61 10.47 -15.22
C VAL A 104 18.54 11.13 -14.36
N LEU A 105 18.86 11.43 -13.10
CA LEU A 105 17.89 11.90 -12.08
C LEU A 105 17.07 13.15 -12.46
N THR A 106 17.52 13.93 -13.45
CA THR A 106 16.81 15.11 -13.95
C THR A 106 15.72 14.78 -14.98
N GLU A 107 15.69 13.55 -15.48
CA GLU A 107 14.68 13.06 -16.41
C GLU A 107 13.54 12.36 -15.67
N ILE A 108 12.39 12.22 -16.33
CA ILE A 108 11.27 11.44 -15.80
C ILE A 108 11.65 9.96 -15.87
N GLN A 109 11.66 9.31 -14.71
CA GLN A 109 12.00 7.90 -14.58
C GLN A 109 10.76 7.03 -14.75
N GLN A 110 10.91 5.81 -15.27
CA GLN A 110 9.81 4.86 -15.36
C GLN A 110 9.78 3.99 -14.09
N GLY A 111 8.62 3.92 -13.46
CA GLY A 111 8.40 3.08 -12.28
C GLY A 111 7.70 1.77 -12.64
N ILE A 112 8.02 0.70 -11.91
CA ILE A 112 7.39 -0.61 -12.05
C ILE A 112 6.47 -0.91 -10.87
N ILE A 113 5.42 -1.69 -11.09
CA ILE A 113 4.48 -2.10 -10.03
C ILE A 113 4.82 -3.52 -9.60
N GLN A 114 5.09 -3.69 -8.30
CA GLN A 114 5.35 -4.99 -7.69
C GLN A 114 4.31 -5.26 -6.59
N ASP A 115 3.24 -5.95 -6.97
CA ASP A 115 2.29 -6.47 -5.99
C ASP A 115 2.82 -7.76 -5.36
N SER A 116 2.73 -7.86 -4.03
CA SER A 116 3.16 -9.08 -3.34
C SER A 116 2.15 -10.20 -3.58
N SER A 117 2.66 -11.37 -4.02
CA SER A 117 1.85 -12.57 -4.26
C SER A 117 1.11 -13.03 -2.99
N ILE A 118 1.67 -12.75 -1.82
CA ILE A 118 1.09 -13.10 -0.53
C ILE A 118 -0.16 -12.27 -0.24
N VAL A 119 -0.12 -10.94 -0.45
CA VAL A 119 -1.30 -10.08 -0.23
C VAL A 119 -2.42 -10.45 -1.20
N ASN A 120 -2.09 -10.75 -2.46
CA ASN A 120 -3.07 -11.25 -3.43
C ASN A 120 -3.71 -12.57 -2.97
N THR A 121 -2.92 -13.48 -2.40
CA THR A 121 -3.43 -14.73 -1.83
C THR A 121 -4.38 -14.48 -0.65
N PHE A 122 -4.02 -13.57 0.27
CA PHE A 122 -4.89 -13.20 1.39
C PHE A 122 -6.20 -12.56 0.94
N MET A 123 -6.16 -11.67 -0.05
CA MET A 123 -7.35 -11.01 -0.60
C MET A 123 -8.29 -12.00 -1.27
N THR A 124 -7.76 -12.97 -2.01
CA THR A 124 -8.55 -14.04 -2.62
C THR A 124 -9.20 -14.91 -1.56
N ILE A 125 -8.44 -15.37 -0.55
CA ILE A 125 -9.00 -16.16 0.56
C ILE A 125 -10.09 -15.38 1.31
N GLY A 126 -9.87 -14.08 1.56
CA GLY A 126 -10.86 -13.22 2.19
C GLY A 126 -12.15 -13.09 1.39
N LYS A 127 -12.04 -12.93 0.06
CA LYS A 127 -13.20 -12.90 -0.84
C LYS A 127 -13.96 -14.23 -0.85
N ASP A 128 -13.25 -15.34 -0.97
CA ASP A 128 -13.86 -16.68 -0.94
C ASP A 128 -14.63 -16.90 0.37
N LEU A 129 -14.08 -16.46 1.51
CA LEU A 129 -14.77 -16.54 2.80
C LEU A 129 -16.00 -15.62 2.89
N LEU A 130 -15.97 -14.43 2.29
CA LEU A 130 -17.12 -13.52 2.25
C LEU A 130 -18.23 -14.06 1.33
N GLU A 131 -17.89 -14.60 0.16
CA GLU A 131 -18.85 -15.22 -0.76
C GLU A 131 -19.54 -16.45 -0.16
N ILE A 132 -18.83 -17.21 0.69
CA ILE A 132 -19.43 -18.33 1.43
C ILE A 132 -20.51 -17.85 2.42
N THR A 133 -20.41 -16.63 2.95
CA THR A 133 -21.42 -16.10 3.89
C THR A 133 -22.73 -15.66 3.22
N GLU A 134 -22.71 -15.29 1.93
CA GLU A 134 -23.93 -14.98 1.17
C GLU A 134 -24.67 -16.24 0.69
N GLY A 135 -23.95 -17.32 0.37
CA GLY A 135 -24.52 -18.60 -0.06
C GLY A 135 -25.11 -19.47 1.06
N ASP A 136 -24.82 -19.15 2.33
CA ASP A 136 -25.13 -20.02 3.47
C ASP A 136 -26.54 -19.84 4.07
N LEU A 137 -27.24 -18.74 3.76
CA LEU A 137 -28.63 -18.55 4.21
C LEU A 137 -29.59 -19.55 3.56
N ILE A 138 -29.34 -19.93 2.30
CA ILE A 138 -30.19 -20.88 1.56
C ILE A 138 -29.95 -22.32 2.05
N LYS A 139 -28.70 -22.68 2.39
CA LYS A 139 -28.37 -24.02 2.90
C LYS A 139 -28.91 -24.27 4.31
N LYS A 140 -28.89 -23.25 5.17
CA LYS A 140 -29.39 -23.36 6.55
C LYS A 140 -30.87 -23.73 6.61
N ASP A 141 -31.70 -23.18 5.73
CA ASP A 141 -33.14 -23.47 5.68
C ASP A 141 -33.44 -24.90 5.19
N SER A 142 -32.65 -25.42 4.25
CA SER A 142 -32.79 -26.81 3.79
C SER A 142 -32.40 -27.81 4.87
N LEU A 143 -31.32 -27.52 5.61
CA LEU A 143 -30.86 -28.37 6.71
C LEU A 143 -31.86 -28.39 7.88
N LEU A 144 -32.45 -27.24 8.23
CA LEU A 144 -33.47 -27.17 9.28
C LEU A 144 -34.76 -27.92 8.89
N LYS A 145 -35.15 -27.89 7.61
CA LYS A 145 -36.28 -28.70 7.11
C LYS A 145 -36.00 -30.20 7.19
N GLU A 146 -34.79 -30.64 6.85
CA GLU A 146 -34.41 -32.05 6.93
C GLU A 146 -34.36 -32.54 8.37
N LEU A 147 -33.77 -31.76 9.29
CA LEU A 147 -33.73 -32.09 10.71
C LEU A 147 -35.13 -32.25 11.30
N LYS A 148 -36.04 -31.32 11.01
CA LYS A 148 -37.44 -31.41 11.46
C LYS A 148 -38.15 -32.66 10.92
N LYS A 149 -37.87 -33.03 9.66
CA LYS A 149 -38.46 -34.22 9.03
C LYS A 149 -37.93 -35.53 9.61
N ILE A 150 -36.70 -35.53 10.11
CA ILE A 150 -36.10 -36.67 10.82
C ILE A 150 -36.71 -36.80 12.22
N GLU A 151 -36.86 -35.70 12.96
CA GLU A 151 -37.52 -35.69 14.27
C GLU A 151 -38.95 -36.26 14.19
N GLU A 152 -39.75 -35.82 13.21
CA GLU A 152 -41.11 -36.33 13.00
C GLU A 152 -41.16 -37.83 12.66
N ARG A 153 -40.12 -38.37 12.02
CA ARG A 153 -40.01 -39.81 11.74
C ARG A 153 -39.68 -40.60 13.00
N ILE A 154 -38.79 -40.07 13.84
CA ILE A 154 -38.42 -40.70 15.11
C ILE A 154 -39.64 -40.75 16.05
N GLU A 155 -40.40 -39.66 16.18
CA GLU A 155 -41.59 -39.62 17.04
C GLU A 155 -42.68 -40.62 16.60
N LYS A 156 -42.85 -40.81 15.29
CA LYS A 156 -43.78 -41.82 14.74
C LYS A 156 -43.34 -43.25 14.97
N LEU A 157 -42.03 -43.50 15.05
CA LEU A 157 -41.48 -44.82 15.34
C LEU A 157 -41.56 -45.16 16.82
N GLU A 158 -41.45 -44.15 17.70
CA GLU A 158 -41.63 -44.33 19.15
C GLU A 158 -43.09 -44.53 19.56
N LYS A 159 -44.06 -43.94 18.85
CA LYS A 159 -45.51 -44.16 19.07
C LYS A 159 -46.06 -45.49 18.54
N ASN A 160 -45.31 -46.20 17.70
CA ASN A 160 -45.70 -47.49 17.10
C ASN A 160 -45.00 -48.70 17.76
N LYS A 161 -44.37 -48.51 18.93
CA LYS A 161 -43.90 -49.56 19.83
C LYS A 161 -44.86 -49.70 21.01
#